data_AF-A0A530LBQ9-F1
#
_entry.id   AF-A0A530LBQ9-F1
#
_cell.length_a   1.000
_cell.length_b   1.000
_cell.length_c   1.000
_cell.angle_alpha   90.00
_cell.angle_beta   90.00
_cell.angle_gamma   90.00
#
_symmetry.space_group_name_H-M   'P 1'
#
loop_
_entity.id
_entity.type
_entity.pdbx_description
1 polymer ?
#
loop_
_entity_poly.entity_id
_entity_poly.type
_entity_poly.pdbx_seq_one_letter_code
_entity_poly.pdbx_strand_id
1 'polypeptide(L)' 'GRIYLGDHQRLLARLENGQVLTVKVGPEATMGNGEPVTVSCAPNDCRAFPADAGTGGSISKTGE' A
#
# COMPACT_ATOMS: atom_id res chain seq x y z
N GLY A 1 7.85 0.56 -8.82
CA GLY A 1 7.64 2.01 -9.00
C GLY A 1 7.83 2.67 -7.65
N ARG A 2 8.45 3.86 -7.60
CA ARG A 2 8.58 4.65 -6.36
C ARG A 2 7.83 5.97 -6.48
N ILE A 3 7.16 6.39 -5.41
CA ILE A 3 6.51 7.70 -5.32
C ILE A 3 7.12 8.44 -4.13
N TYR A 4 7.59 9.66 -4.34
CA TYR A 4 8.06 10.55 -3.27
C TYR A 4 6.88 11.35 -2.70
N LEU A 5 6.73 11.35 -1.37
CA LEU A 5 5.71 12.11 -0.65
C LEU A 5 6.36 12.87 0.52
N GLY A 6 7.16 13.88 0.18
CA GLY A 6 7.90 14.67 1.19
C GLY A 6 9.11 13.90 1.72
N ASP A 7 9.09 13.56 3.02
CA ASP A 7 10.21 12.98 3.74
C ASP A 7 10.30 11.44 3.64
N HIS A 8 9.26 10.79 3.11
CA HIS A 8 9.22 9.35 2.92
C HIS A 8 9.00 8.96 1.45
N GLN A 9 9.50 7.78 1.10
CA GLN A 9 9.22 7.14 -0.18
C GLN A 9 8.11 6.08 -0.02
N ARG A 10 7.34 5.86 -1.08
CA ARG A 10 6.40 4.74 -1.18
C ARG A 10 6.84 3.80 -2.28
N LEU A 11 7.02 2.53 -1.91
CA LEU A 11 7.24 1.44 -2.82
C LEU A 11 5.91 0.89 -3.30
N LEU A 12 5.77 0.73 -4.62
CA LEU A 12 4.66 0.01 -5.23
C LEU A 12 5.13 -1.39 -5.61
N ALA A 13 4.57 -2.40 -4.94
CA ALA A 13 4.80 -3.80 -5.21
C ALA A 13 3.54 -4.41 -5.84
N ARG A 14 3.69 -5.14 -6.94
CA ARG A 14 2.58 -5.85 -7.58
C ARG A 14 2.62 -7.31 -7.13
N LEU A 15 1.53 -7.76 -6.52
CA LEU A 15 1.34 -9.17 -6.16
C LEU A 15 1.01 -9.99 -7.41
N GLU A 16 1.19 -11.31 -7.35
CA GLU A 16 0.91 -12.21 -8.47
C GLU A 16 -0.55 -12.14 -8.94
N ASN A 17 -1.48 -11.88 -8.02
CA ASN A 17 -2.89 -11.69 -8.33
C ASN A 17 -3.23 -10.32 -8.97
N GLY A 18 -2.21 -9.51 -9.29
CA GLY A 18 -2.36 -8.21 -9.94
C GLY A 18 -2.67 -7.05 -8.99
N GLN A 19 -2.95 -7.30 -7.71
CA GLN A 19 -3.14 -6.23 -6.72
C GLN A 19 -1.83 -5.46 -6.49
N VAL A 20 -1.95 -4.16 -6.21
CA VAL A 20 -0.81 -3.30 -5.92
C VAL A 20 -0.78 -2.98 -4.43
N LEU A 21 0.29 -3.40 -3.76
CA LEU A 21 0.60 -3.02 -2.39
C LEU A 21 1.42 -1.74 -2.39
N THR A 22 1.05 -0.81 -1.50
CA THR A 22 1.80 0.42 -1.26
C THR A 22 2.48 0.34 0.11
N VAL A 23 3.81 0.36 0.12
CA VAL A 23 4.61 0.24 1.34
C VAL A 23 5.36 1.54 1.59
N LYS A 24 5.19 2.14 2.78
CA LYS A 24 6.01 3.28 3.19
C LYS A 24 7.40 2.78 3.55
N VAL A 25 8.42 3.38 2.96
CA VAL A 25 9.83 3.05 3.22
C VAL A 25 10.60 4.31 3.59
N GLY A 26 11.69 4.12 4.33
CA GLY A 26 12.61 5.22 4.67
C GLY A 26 13.31 5.79 3.43
N PRO A 27 13.87 7.01 3.52
CA PRO A 27 14.54 7.67 2.41
C PRO A 27 15.77 6.90 1.89
N GLU A 28 16.34 6.02 2.71
CA GLU A 28 17.53 5.22 2.39
C GLU A 28 17.20 3.97 1.54
N ALA A 29 15.91 3.67 1.34
CA ALA A 29 15.48 2.51 0.55
C ALA A 29 15.83 2.67 -0.94
N THR A 30 16.65 1.75 -1.44
CA THR A 30 17.27 1.82 -2.78
C THR A 30 16.75 0.79 -3.79
N MET A 31 15.62 0.11 -3.51
CA MET A 31 15.06 -0.98 -4.34
C MET A 31 14.64 -0.55 -5.76
N GLY A 32 15.30 -1.07 -6.80
CA GLY A 32 15.04 -0.75 -8.21
C GLY A 32 13.62 -1.09 -8.70
N ASN A 33 13.21 -0.52 -9.83
CA ASN A 33 11.97 -0.96 -10.48
C ASN A 33 12.14 -2.37 -11.04
N GLY A 34 11.19 -3.25 -10.75
CA GLY A 34 11.24 -4.65 -11.21
C GLY A 34 12.04 -5.57 -10.29
N GLU A 35 12.76 -5.03 -9.30
CA GLU A 35 13.43 -5.83 -8.29
C GLU A 35 12.40 -6.57 -7.42
N PRO A 36 12.59 -7.87 -7.15
CA PRO A 36 11.74 -8.60 -6.23
C PRO A 36 11.98 -8.10 -4.80
N VAL A 37 10.90 -8.01 -4.03
CA VAL A 37 10.94 -7.48 -2.66
C VAL A 37 10.13 -8.38 -1.73
N THR A 38 10.69 -8.69 -0.58
CA THR A 38 9.98 -9.41 0.47
C THR A 38 9.33 -8.40 1.41
N VAL A 39 8.01 -8.49 1.55
CA VAL A 39 7.25 -7.66 2.48
C VAL A 39 6.69 -8.55 3.58
N SER A 40 6.93 -8.17 4.84
CA SER A 40 6.33 -8.80 6.01
C SER A 40 5.42 -7.82 6.72
N CYS A 41 4.40 -8.34 7.40
CA CYS A 41 3.53 -7.60 8.29
C CYS A 41 3.46 -8.33 9.63
N ALA A 42 3.41 -7.59 10.73
CA ALA A 42 3.13 -8.21 12.02
C ALA A 42 1.64 -8.56 12.10
N PRO A 43 1.25 -9.68 12.74
CA PRO A 43 -0.16 -10.05 12.86
C PRO A 43 -1.03 -8.96 13.49
N ASN A 44 -0.45 -8.17 14.41
CA ASN A 44 -1.13 -7.06 15.08
C ASN A 44 -1.41 -5.85 14.17
N ASP A 45 -0.71 -5.73 13.04
CA ASP A 45 -0.93 -4.65 12.06
C ASP A 45 -2.01 -5.02 11.03
N CYS A 46 -2.38 -6.30 10.96
CA CYS A 46 -3.34 -6.82 9.99
C CYS A 46 -4.78 -6.53 10.44
N ARG A 47 -5.59 -6.01 9.52
CA ARG A 47 -7.04 -5.84 9.71
C ARG A 47 -7.78 -6.63 8.65
N ALA A 48 -8.69 -7.48 9.09
CA ALA A 48 -9.60 -8.21 8.21
C ALA A 48 -10.94 -7.46 8.12
N PHE A 49 -11.51 -7.42 6.93
CA PHE A 49 -12.83 -6.84 6.66
C PHE A 49 -13.74 -7.91 6.05
N PRO A 50 -15.05 -7.91 6.34
CA PRO A 50 -15.98 -8.81 5.69
C PRO A 50 -16.02 -8.54 4.18
N ALA A 51 -16.17 -9.60 3.36
CA ALA A 51 -16.18 -9.48 1.90
C ALA A 51 -17.28 -8.54 1.39
N ASP A 52 -18.43 -8.50 2.06
CA ASP A 52 -19.59 -7.66 1.73
C ASP A 52 -19.51 -6.22 2.29
N ALA A 53 -18.43 -5.85 2.99
CA ALA A 53 -18.28 -4.51 3.57
C ALA A 53 -18.17 -3.39 2.50
N GLY A 54 -17.96 -3.75 1.24
CA GLY A 54 -17.75 -2.81 0.13
C GLY A 54 -19.02 -2.21 -0.50
N THR A 55 -20.22 -2.70 -0.18
CA THR A 55 -21.46 -2.27 -0.86
C THR A 55 -22.11 -1.03 -0.21
N GLY A 56 -21.66 -0.61 0.98
CA GLY A 56 -22.36 0.38 1.81
C GLY A 56 -21.58 1.65 2.16
N GLY A 57 -20.71 2.16 1.28
CA GLY A 57 -19.83 3.26 1.68
C GLY A 57 -19.27 4.11 0.56
N SER A 58 -20.12 4.68 -0.30
CA SER A 58 -19.76 5.91 -1.01
C SER A 58 -19.64 7.04 0.02
N ILE A 59 -18.47 7.16 0.65
CA ILE A 59 -18.08 8.40 1.34
C ILE A 59 -17.88 9.47 0.26
N SER A 60 -18.99 10.10 -0.14
CA SER A 60 -18.99 11.41 -0.77
C SER A 60 -18.43 12.38 0.25
N LYS A 61 -17.13 12.68 0.17
CA LYS A 61 -16.56 13.81 0.89
C LYS A 61 -17.07 15.08 0.22
N THR A 62 -18.24 15.56 0.65
CA THR A 62 -18.66 16.93 0.36
C THR A 62 -17.82 17.84 1.25
N GLY A 63 -16.95 18.63 0.62
CA GLY A 63 -16.20 19.67 1.31
C GLY A 63 -17.11 20.87 1.58
N GLU A 64 -16.99 21.43 2.78
CA GLU A 64 -17.02 22.87 3.00
C GLU A 64 -15.58 23.37 3.11
#